data_AF-A0A7V8J3H2-F1
#
_entry.id   AF-A0A7V8J3H2-F1
#
_cell.length_a   1.000
_cell.length_b   1.000
_cell.length_c   1.000
_cell.angle_alpha   90.00
_cell.angle_beta   90.00
_cell.angle_gamma   90.00
#
_symmetry.space_group_name_H-M   'P 1'
#
loop_
_entity.id
_entity.type
_entity.pdbx_description
1 polymer ?
#
loop_
_entity_poly.entity_id
_entity_poly.type
_entity_poly.pdbx_seq_one_letter_code
_entity_poly.pdbx_strand_id
1 'polypeptide(L)'
;MRTLPLCLAAAFAAIFAGTVQAADPYLLDQRDPQYQKAFEHLARASQALAMARKELSQAQAAYQLPGLNSQQMLDELRPLEDTLTVLLSPEKKRMAHETLVPDGLFFTPIQTGE
;
A
#
# COMPACT_ATOMS: atom_id res chain seq x y z
N MET A 1 15.17 39.71 -7.82
CA MET A 1 14.74 38.50 -8.57
C MET A 1 14.33 37.44 -7.56
N ARG A 2 13.04 37.35 -7.19
CA ARG A 2 12.57 36.51 -6.06
C ARG A 2 11.19 35.87 -6.31
N THR A 3 10.82 35.67 -7.57
CA THR A 3 9.48 35.19 -7.99
C THR A 3 9.47 33.74 -8.48
N LEU A 4 10.64 33.12 -8.70
CA LEU A 4 10.76 31.73 -9.13
C LEU A 4 10.22 30.66 -8.16
N PRO A 5 10.34 30.76 -6.82
CA PRO A 5 9.88 29.68 -5.95
C PRO A 5 8.35 29.60 -5.84
N LEU A 6 7.64 30.70 -6.15
CA LEU A 6 6.17 30.78 -6.05
C LEU A 6 5.46 30.03 -7.19
N CYS A 7 6.01 30.06 -8.40
CA CYS A 7 5.43 29.34 -9.54
C CYS A 7 5.61 27.82 -9.42
N LEU A 8 6.70 27.36 -8.80
CA LEU A 8 6.96 25.93 -8.62
C LEU A 8 6.03 25.30 -7.57
N ALA A 9 5.72 26.05 -6.51
CA ALA A 9 4.73 25.64 -5.50
C ALA A 9 3.30 25.63 -6.06
N ALA A 10 2.94 26.61 -6.90
CA ALA A 10 1.64 26.67 -7.55
C ALA A 10 1.43 25.53 -8.57
N ALA A 11 2.48 25.13 -9.30
CA ALA A 11 2.43 23.99 -10.21
C ALA A 11 2.24 22.66 -9.45
N PHE A 12 2.83 22.50 -8.26
CA PHE A 12 2.68 21.29 -7.45
C PHE A 12 1.26 21.17 -6.83
N ALA A 13 0.67 22.29 -6.41
CA ALA A 13 -0.70 22.33 -5.88
C ALA A 13 -1.75 22.00 -6.96
N ALA A 14 -1.51 22.39 -8.21
CA ALA A 14 -2.43 22.12 -9.33
C ALA A 14 -2.51 20.63 -9.70
N ILE A 15 -1.46 19.83 -9.44
CA ILE A 15 -1.48 18.38 -9.71
C ILE A 15 -2.35 17.64 -8.68
N PHE A 16 -2.42 18.13 -7.43
CA PHE A 16 -3.20 17.50 -6.35
C PHE A 16 -4.69 17.87 -6.34
N ALA A 17 -5.09 18.96 -7.01
CA ALA A 17 -6.48 19.42 -7.03
C ALA A 17 -7.39 18.67 -8.03
N GLY A 18 -6.83 17.77 -8.86
CA GLY A 18 -7.50 17.24 -10.05
C GLY A 18 -8.35 15.97 -9.89
N THR A 19 -8.51 15.38 -8.70
CA THR A 19 -9.27 14.11 -8.57
C THR A 19 -10.08 14.01 -7.27
N VAL A 20 -10.97 14.97 -7.01
CA VAL A 20 -12.08 14.74 -6.07
C VAL A 20 -13.35 14.52 -6.88
N GLN A 21 -13.41 13.35 -7.54
CA GLN A 21 -14.66 12.82 -8.06
C GLN A 21 -15.52 12.50 -6.82
N ALA A 22 -16.68 13.15 -6.70
CA ALA A 22 -17.62 12.90 -5.61
C ALA A 22 -17.90 11.39 -5.53
N ALA A 23 -17.55 10.80 -4.39
CA ALA A 23 -17.77 9.39 -4.13
C ALA A 23 -19.28 9.13 -3.98
N ASP A 24 -19.90 8.63 -5.04
CA ASP A 24 -20.97 7.65 -4.89
C ASP A 24 -20.51 6.58 -3.88
N PRO A 25 -21.41 5.92 -3.13
CA PRO A 25 -21.01 4.85 -2.22
C PRO A 25 -20.32 3.75 -3.05
N TYR A 26 -18.99 3.84 -3.13
CA TYR A 26 -18.17 3.05 -4.01
C TYR A 26 -18.17 1.64 -3.44
N LEU A 27 -19.07 0.82 -3.99
CA LEU A 27 -19.08 -0.59 -3.72
C LEU A 27 -17.80 -1.13 -4.34
N LEU A 28 -16.79 -1.36 -3.50
CA LEU A 28 -15.49 -1.92 -3.89
C LEU A 28 -15.70 -3.23 -4.64
N ASP A 29 -15.70 -3.17 -5.97
CA ASP A 29 -15.77 -4.33 -6.82
C ASP A 29 -14.36 -4.90 -7.03
N GLN A 30 -14.10 -6.04 -6.41
CA GLN A 30 -12.79 -6.70 -6.42
C GLN A 30 -12.48 -7.34 -7.79
N ARG A 31 -13.49 -7.45 -8.67
CA ARG A 31 -13.34 -7.93 -10.04
C ARG A 31 -13.02 -6.80 -11.02
N ASP A 32 -13.07 -5.54 -10.56
CA ASP A 32 -12.69 -4.39 -11.37
C ASP A 32 -11.18 -4.47 -11.69
N PRO A 33 -10.78 -4.44 -12.98
CA PRO A 33 -9.37 -4.39 -13.36
C PRO A 33 -8.62 -3.18 -12.77
N GLN A 34 -9.31 -2.06 -12.52
CA GLN A 34 -8.68 -0.88 -11.89
C GLN A 34 -8.33 -1.15 -10.44
N TYR A 35 -9.19 -1.86 -9.70
CA TYR A 35 -8.93 -2.26 -8.33
C TYR A 35 -7.73 -3.21 -8.23
N GLN A 36 -7.66 -4.22 -9.10
CA GLN A 36 -6.55 -5.17 -9.15
C GLN A 36 -5.22 -4.46 -9.45
N LYS A 37 -5.22 -3.55 -10.43
CA LYS A 37 -4.05 -2.75 -10.78
C LYS A 37 -3.60 -1.85 -9.63
N ALA A 38 -4.54 -1.18 -8.96
CA ALA A 38 -4.24 -0.34 -7.80
C ALA A 38 -3.60 -1.16 -6.66
N PHE A 39 -4.13 -2.34 -6.39
CA PHE A 39 -3.59 -3.25 -5.40
C PHE A 39 -2.16 -3.71 -5.74
N GLU A 40 -1.89 -4.09 -7.00
CA GLU A 40 -0.55 -4.43 -7.46
C GLU A 40 0.44 -3.28 -7.27
N HIS A 41 0.04 -2.05 -7.57
CA HIS A 41 0.87 -0.87 -7.36
C HIS A 41 1.17 -0.64 -5.88
N LEU A 42 0.18 -0.82 -5.00
CA LEU A 42 0.39 -0.72 -3.55
C LEU A 42 1.33 -1.82 -3.03
N ALA A 43 1.19 -3.05 -3.53
CA ALA A 43 2.09 -4.15 -3.18
C ALA A 43 3.54 -3.84 -3.60
N ARG A 44 3.75 -3.35 -4.83
CA ARG A 44 5.08 -2.93 -5.31
C ARG A 44 5.63 -1.75 -4.51
N ALA A 45 4.80 -0.77 -4.15
CA ALA A 45 5.19 0.35 -3.32
C ALA A 45 5.66 -0.11 -1.93
N SER A 46 4.96 -1.07 -1.31
CA SER A 46 5.36 -1.64 -0.02
C SER A 46 6.72 -2.34 -0.08
N GLN A 47 6.99 -3.08 -1.16
CA GLN A 47 8.28 -3.74 -1.36
C GLN A 47 9.41 -2.74 -1.61
N ALA A 48 9.17 -1.73 -2.45
CA ALA A 48 10.14 -0.67 -2.72
C ALA A 48 10.49 0.10 -1.45
N LEU A 49 9.50 0.40 -0.59
CA LEU A 49 9.72 1.06 0.69
C LEU A 49 10.57 0.19 1.63
N ALA A 50 10.25 -1.10 1.75
CA ALA A 50 11.04 -2.02 2.57
C ALA A 50 12.52 -2.11 2.11
N MET A 51 12.74 -2.11 0.79
CA MET A 51 14.08 -2.06 0.21
C MET A 51 14.80 -0.74 0.52
N ALA A 52 14.14 0.40 0.31
CA ALA A 52 14.71 1.72 0.61
C ALA A 52 15.10 1.85 2.09
N ARG A 53 14.26 1.33 3.00
CA ARG A 53 14.55 1.30 4.44
C ARG A 53 15.78 0.45 4.76
N LYS A 54 15.89 -0.73 4.13
CA LYS A 54 17.06 -1.61 4.28
C LYS A 54 18.33 -0.93 3.78
N GLU A 55 18.28 -0.32 2.61
CA GLU A 55 19.41 0.42 2.03
C GLU A 55 19.82 1.60 2.92
N LEU A 56 18.86 2.35 3.46
CA LEU A 56 19.13 3.46 4.37
C LEU A 56 19.78 2.98 5.68
N SER A 57 19.33 1.85 6.24
CA SER A 57 19.96 1.23 7.42
C SER A 57 21.39 0.74 7.14
N GLN A 58 21.64 0.21 5.94
CA GLN A 58 22.97 -0.23 5.52
C GLN A 58 23.89 0.97 5.28
N ALA A 59 23.38 2.04 4.65
CA ALA A 59 24.11 3.27 4.42
C ALA A 59 24.53 3.94 5.75
N GLN A 60 23.65 3.93 6.76
CA GLN A 60 23.99 4.40 8.12
C GLN A 60 25.12 3.59 8.75
N ALA A 61 25.12 2.26 8.59
CA ALA A 61 26.14 1.39 9.15
C ALA A 61 27.49 1.48 8.40
N ALA A 62 27.44 1.69 7.08
CA ALA A 62 28.62 1.73 6.22
C ALA A 62 29.28 3.11 6.13
N TYR A 63 28.51 4.20 6.25
CA TYR A 63 28.99 5.56 6.04
C TYR A 63 28.55 6.48 7.18
N GLN A 64 29.51 7.16 7.80
CA GLN A 64 29.21 8.31 8.65
C GLN A 64 28.94 9.51 7.73
N LEU A 65 27.66 9.78 7.47
CA LEU A 65 27.21 10.92 6.67
C LEU A 65 26.92 12.11 7.61
N PRO A 66 27.86 13.05 7.78
CA PRO A 66 27.67 14.17 8.69
C PRO A 66 26.48 15.03 8.26
N GLY A 67 25.57 15.31 9.18
CA GLY A 67 24.34 16.09 8.94
C GLY A 67 23.13 15.29 8.44
N LEU A 68 23.29 14.01 8.14
CA LEU A 68 22.17 13.14 7.77
C LEU A 68 21.60 12.44 9.02
N ASN A 69 20.37 12.77 9.40
CA ASN A 69 19.67 12.10 10.49
C ASN A 69 18.86 10.91 9.95
N SER A 70 19.52 9.76 9.79
CA SER A 70 18.88 8.52 9.32
C SER A 70 17.76 8.04 10.23
N GLN A 71 17.88 8.26 11.54
CA GLN A 71 16.84 7.89 12.50
C GLN A 71 15.54 8.64 12.21
N GLN A 72 15.63 9.95 12.01
CA GLN A 72 14.48 10.78 11.70
C GLN A 72 13.84 10.41 10.35
N MET A 73 14.65 10.12 9.32
CA MET A 73 14.11 9.66 8.03
C MET A 73 13.39 8.31 8.16
N LEU A 74 13.90 7.39 8.98
CA LEU A 74 13.22 6.12 9.25
C LEU A 74 11.90 6.33 9.99
N ASP A 75 11.87 7.26 10.93
CA ASP A 75 10.65 7.61 11.67
C ASP A 75 9.60 8.26 10.76
N GLU A 76 10.01 9.07 9.77
CA GLU A 76 9.12 9.66 8.76
C GLU A 76 8.53 8.61 7.80
N LEU A 77 9.21 7.50 7.56
CA LEU A 77 8.70 6.41 6.71
C LEU A 77 7.68 5.52 7.42
N ARG A 78 7.68 5.49 8.76
CA ARG A 78 6.86 4.59 9.56
C ARG A 78 5.34 4.78 9.39
N PRO A 79 4.78 6.01 9.37
CA PRO A 79 3.35 6.21 9.09
C PRO A 79 2.93 5.67 7.72
N LEU A 80 3.85 5.70 6.74
CA LEU A 80 3.59 5.24 5.39
C LEU A 80 3.56 3.69 5.34
N GLU A 81 4.44 3.02 6.09
CA GLU A 81 4.38 1.56 6.32
C GLU A 81 3.08 1.13 7.00
N ASP A 82 2.66 1.86 8.05
CA ASP A 82 1.44 1.56 8.80
C ASP A 82 0.21 1.70 7.88
N THR A 83 0.17 2.75 7.07
CA THR A 83 -0.92 2.97 6.10
C THR A 83 -0.97 1.86 5.06
N LEU A 84 0.18 1.51 4.47
CA LEU A 84 0.25 0.40 3.51
C LEU A 84 -0.16 -0.93 4.15
N THR A 85 0.19 -1.17 5.41
CA THR A 85 -0.20 -2.38 6.14
C THR A 85 -1.70 -2.45 6.36
N VAL A 86 -2.35 -1.34 6.73
CA VAL A 86 -3.81 -1.28 6.89
C VAL A 86 -4.51 -1.55 5.56
N LEU A 87 -4.00 -1.02 4.45
CA LEU A 87 -4.60 -1.22 3.12
C LEU A 87 -4.36 -2.64 2.56
N LEU A 88 -3.16 -3.20 2.75
CA LEU A 88 -2.78 -4.49 2.14
C LEU A 88 -3.16 -5.70 3.00
N SER A 89 -3.28 -5.55 4.31
CA SER A 89 -3.54 -6.70 5.22
C SER A 89 -4.86 -7.42 4.98
N PRO A 90 -6.00 -6.76 4.69
CA PRO A 90 -7.26 -7.46 4.41
C PRO A 90 -7.18 -8.26 3.11
N GLU A 91 -6.57 -7.68 2.08
CA GLU A 91 -6.38 -8.31 0.77
C GLU A 91 -5.46 -9.52 0.82
N LYS A 92 -4.35 -9.41 1.57
CA LYS A 92 -3.45 -10.54 1.81
C LYS A 92 -4.16 -11.69 2.52
N LYS A 93 -5.00 -11.39 3.52
CA LYS A 93 -5.84 -12.41 4.19
C LYS A 93 -6.83 -13.03 3.21
N ARG A 94 -7.49 -12.24 2.37
CA ARG A 94 -8.43 -12.75 1.36
C ARG A 94 -7.76 -13.72 0.40
N MET A 95 -6.63 -13.33 -0.20
CA MET A 95 -5.88 -14.20 -1.12
C MET A 95 -5.40 -15.50 -0.44
N ALA A 96 -5.07 -15.46 0.85
CA ALA A 96 -4.70 -16.65 1.60
C ALA A 96 -5.87 -17.62 1.86
N HIS A 97 -7.11 -17.12 1.83
CA HIS A 97 -8.32 -17.92 2.03
C HIS A 97 -9.01 -18.33 0.73
N GLU A 98 -8.74 -17.65 -0.38
CA GLU A 98 -9.26 -18.03 -1.71
C GLU A 98 -8.69 -19.37 -2.20
N THR A 99 -7.48 -19.73 -1.77
CA THR A 99 -6.84 -21.02 -2.07
C THR A 99 -7.28 -22.16 -1.13
N LEU A 100 -8.01 -21.86 -0.06
CA LEU A 100 -8.59 -22.85 0.85
C LEU A 100 -9.99 -23.24 0.36
N VAL A 101 -10.06 -23.83 -0.84
CA VAL A 101 -11.16 -24.77 -1.13
C VAL A 101 -10.75 -26.08 -0.45
N PRO A 102 -11.41 -26.53 0.63
CA PRO A 102 -11.17 -27.86 1.13
C PRO A 102 -11.58 -28.84 0.02
N ASP A 103 -10.59 -29.51 -0.56
CA ASP A 103 -10.81 -30.64 -1.44
C ASP A 103 -11.65 -31.67 -0.70
N GLY A 104 -12.90 -31.79 -1.14
CA GLY A 104 -13.76 -32.94 -0.92
C GLY A 104 -14.05 -33.29 0.54
N LEU A 105 -15.15 -32.76 1.05
CA LEU A 105 -16.18 -33.56 1.71
C LEU A 105 -17.50 -32.80 1.55
N PHE A 106 -18.20 -33.11 0.45
CA PHE A 106 -19.62 -32.78 0.33
C PHE A 106 -20.29 -33.31 1.58
N PHE A 107 -20.99 -32.45 2.32
CA PHE A 107 -21.98 -32.90 3.29
C PHE A 107 -23.01 -33.74 2.52
N THR A 108 -22.84 -35.06 2.50
CA THR A 108 -23.95 -35.96 2.24
C THR A 108 -24.82 -35.88 3.49
N PRO A 109 -26.05 -35.33 3.41
CA PRO A 109 -26.96 -35.43 4.53
C PRO A 109 -27.18 -36.92 4.79
N ILE A 110 -26.78 -37.40 5.96
CA ILE A 110 -27.14 -38.73 6.41
C ILE A 110 -28.66 -38.67 6.61
N GLN A 111 -29.43 -39.23 5.67
CA GLN A 111 -30.85 -39.47 5.90
C GLN A 111 -30.94 -40.49 7.04
N THR A 112 -31.11 -39.97 8.24
CA THR A 112 -31.41 -40.79 9.41
C THR A 112 -32.93 -40.85 9.45
N GLY A 113 -33.50 -41.93 8.91
CA GLY A 113 -34.94 -42.19 8.95
C GLY A 113 -35.47 -43.00 7.77
N GLU A 114 -35.29 -44.32 7.81
CA GLU A 114 -36.34 -45.36 7.74
C GLU A 114 -35.74 -46.74 8.03
#